data_AF-A0A970X5G8-F1
#
_entry.id   AF-A0A970X5G8-F1
#
_cell.length_a   1.000
_cell.length_b   1.000
_cell.length_c   1.000
_cell.angle_alpha   90.00
_cell.angle_beta   90.00
_cell.angle_gamma   90.00
#
_symmetry.space_group_name_H-M   'P 1'
#
loop_
_entity.id
_entity.type
_entity.pdbx_description
1 polymer ?
#
loop_
_entity_poly.entity_id
_entity_poly.type
_entity_poly.pdbx_seq_one_letter_code
_entity_poly.pdbx_strand_id
1 'polypeptide(L)'
;MNLLEFVRDQMRMSHIYQPVMIKALLGNGGRMSTRDIAREILMYDISQIEYYENVVNNMVGRVLRNRGVVEKKKEVYELVDYDLLTDDVRQLIVEECDRKIDAFIQKRGLNVWEHRGPLQTILDQLFF
;
A
#
# COMPACT_ATOMS: atom_id res chain seq x y z
N MET A 1 4.32 -36.52 -2.96
CA MET A 1 3.72 -35.24 -2.58
C MET A 1 3.96 -34.22 -3.69
N ASN A 2 2.92 -33.86 -4.44
CA ASN A 2 2.97 -32.77 -5.41
C ASN A 2 2.59 -31.42 -4.76
N LEU A 3 2.77 -30.31 -5.48
CA LEU A 3 2.48 -28.96 -4.95
C LEU A 3 1.01 -28.79 -4.53
N LEU A 4 0.08 -29.40 -5.26
CA LEU A 4 -1.35 -29.34 -4.92
C LEU A 4 -1.65 -30.12 -3.63
N GLU A 5 -1.09 -31.31 -3.47
CA GLU A 5 -1.17 -32.11 -2.24
C GLU A 5 -0.56 -31.36 -1.04
N PHE A 6 0.56 -30.66 -1.25
CA PHE A 6 1.15 -29.83 -0.21
C PHE A 6 0.21 -28.70 0.22
N VAL A 7 -0.28 -27.91 -0.73
CA VAL A 7 -1.17 -26.76 -0.46
C VAL A 7 -2.48 -27.21 0.19
N ARG A 8 -3.04 -28.33 -0.28
CA ARG A 8 -4.35 -28.80 0.16
C ARG A 8 -4.32 -29.51 1.51
N ASP A 9 -3.38 -30.44 1.70
CA ASP A 9 -3.47 -31.43 2.78
C ASP A 9 -2.34 -31.30 3.82
N GLN A 10 -1.26 -30.58 3.51
CA GLN A 10 -0.07 -30.51 4.37
C GLN A 10 0.26 -29.09 4.88
N MET A 11 -0.19 -28.05 4.18
CA MET A 11 0.07 -26.66 4.52
C MET A 11 -0.60 -26.30 5.85
N ARG A 12 0.22 -25.98 6.86
CA ARG A 12 -0.27 -25.51 8.15
C ARG A 12 -0.53 -24.01 8.11
N MET A 13 -1.79 -23.65 8.27
CA MET A 13 -2.23 -22.25 8.22
C MET A 13 -2.03 -21.54 9.57
N SER A 14 -0.80 -21.13 9.86
CA SER A 14 -0.51 -20.20 10.97
C SER A 14 -0.65 -18.74 10.56
N HIS A 15 -0.28 -18.42 9.32
CA HIS A 15 -0.48 -17.14 8.66
C HIS A 15 -0.71 -17.38 7.16
N ILE A 16 -1.17 -16.34 6.48
CA ILE A 16 -1.45 -16.33 5.04
C ILE A 16 -0.20 -16.34 4.14
N TYR A 17 1.00 -16.25 4.70
CA TYR A 17 2.23 -16.03 3.94
C TYR A 17 2.53 -17.16 2.95
N GLN A 18 2.36 -18.41 3.37
CA GLN A 18 2.62 -19.59 2.53
C GLN A 18 1.71 -19.62 1.28
N PRO A 19 0.37 -19.52 1.39
CA PRO A 19 -0.48 -19.52 0.20
C PRO A 19 -0.30 -18.26 -0.65
N VAL A 20 -0.04 -17.09 -0.06
CA VAL A 20 0.23 -15.85 -0.83
C VAL A 20 1.50 -15.98 -1.66
N MET A 21 2.59 -16.46 -1.07
CA MET A 21 3.86 -16.66 -1.79
C MET A 21 3.72 -17.66 -2.94
N ILE A 22 3.04 -18.80 -2.71
CA ILE A 22 2.82 -19.80 -3.76
C ILE A 22 1.95 -19.23 -4.87
N LYS A 23 0.85 -18.54 -4.54
CA LYS A 23 -0.02 -17.88 -5.54
C LYS A 23 0.75 -16.84 -6.36
N ALA A 24 1.56 -16.00 -5.70
CA ALA A 24 2.34 -14.96 -6.35
C ALA A 24 3.36 -15.55 -7.35
N LEU A 25 4.09 -16.58 -6.93
CA LEU A 25 5.03 -17.30 -7.81
C LEU A 25 4.30 -17.92 -9.00
N LEU A 26 3.18 -18.61 -8.80
CA LEU A 26 2.39 -19.20 -9.89
C LEU A 26 1.88 -18.13 -10.88
N GLY A 27 1.46 -16.97 -10.39
CA GLY A 27 1.01 -15.85 -11.22
C GLY A 27 2.13 -15.15 -12.01
N ASN A 28 3.39 -15.31 -11.61
CA ASN A 28 4.56 -14.64 -12.20
C ASN A 28 5.55 -15.64 -12.84
N GLY A 29 5.03 -16.71 -13.46
CA GLY A 29 5.87 -17.66 -14.20
C GLY A 29 6.84 -18.48 -13.33
N GLY A 30 6.53 -18.63 -12.04
CA GLY A 30 7.31 -19.40 -11.08
C GLY A 30 8.49 -18.65 -10.46
N ARG A 31 8.66 -17.35 -10.73
CA ARG A 31 9.81 -16.57 -10.23
C ARG A 31 9.42 -15.15 -9.85
N MET A 32 9.81 -14.74 -8.64
CA MET A 32 9.69 -13.36 -8.16
C MET A 32 10.87 -13.04 -7.23
N SER A 33 11.20 -11.76 -7.08
CA SER A 33 12.18 -11.36 -6.07
C SER A 33 11.58 -11.48 -4.67
N THR A 34 12.42 -11.71 -3.65
CA THR A 34 11.99 -11.71 -2.24
C THR A 34 11.27 -10.42 -1.86
N ARG A 35 11.72 -9.28 -2.41
CA ARG A 35 11.11 -7.97 -2.15
C ARG A 35 9.70 -7.87 -2.73
N ASP A 36 9.47 -8.41 -3.91
CA ASP A 36 8.14 -8.38 -4.53
C ASP A 36 7.18 -9.33 -3.81
N ILE A 37 7.64 -10.52 -3.41
CA ILE A 37 6.85 -11.45 -2.58
C ILE A 37 6.46 -10.82 -1.24
N ALA A 38 7.37 -10.07 -0.60
CA ALA A 38 7.06 -9.35 0.63
C ALA A 38 5.97 -8.28 0.44
N ARG A 39 5.95 -7.60 -0.71
CA ARG A 39 4.87 -6.64 -1.05
C ARG A 39 3.54 -7.36 -1.24
N GLU A 40 3.52 -8.49 -1.93
CA GLU A 40 2.31 -9.32 -2.09
C GLU A 40 1.76 -9.75 -0.73
N ILE A 41 2.62 -10.18 0.20
CA ILE A 41 2.22 -10.54 1.57
C ILE A 41 1.64 -9.34 2.32
N LEU A 42 2.27 -8.16 2.21
CA LEU A 42 1.83 -6.93 2.89
C LEU A 42 0.40 -6.53 2.49
N MET A 43 -0.02 -6.79 1.25
CA MET A 43 -1.37 -6.47 0.77
C MET A 43 -2.49 -7.23 1.50
N TYR A 44 -2.18 -8.35 2.14
CA TYR A 44 -3.15 -9.20 2.82
C TYR A 44 -3.07 -9.12 4.35
N ASP A 45 -2.20 -8.28 4.90
CA ASP A 45 -2.12 -8.08 6.34
C ASP A 45 -3.32 -7.24 6.83
N ILE A 46 -4.33 -7.93 7.38
CA ILE A 46 -5.57 -7.31 7.90
C ILE A 46 -5.25 -6.25 8.95
N SER A 47 -4.24 -6.48 9.80
CA SER A 47 -3.85 -5.51 10.84
C SER A 47 -3.30 -4.21 10.24
N GLN A 48 -2.69 -4.28 9.05
CA GLN A 48 -2.25 -3.11 8.30
C GLN A 48 -3.42 -2.39 7.65
N ILE A 49 -4.42 -3.11 7.12
CA ILE A 49 -5.63 -2.49 6.57
C ILE A 49 -6.36 -1.69 7.67
N GLU A 50 -6.62 -2.29 8.82
CA GLU A 50 -7.28 -1.62 9.95
C GLU A 50 -6.47 -0.41 10.46
N TYR A 51 -5.14 -0.51 10.47
CA TYR A 51 -4.29 0.64 10.77
C TYR A 51 -4.44 1.76 9.72
N TYR A 52 -4.35 1.44 8.43
CA TYR A 52 -4.44 2.46 7.38
C TYR A 52 -5.84 3.04 7.27
N GLU A 53 -6.90 2.30 7.59
CA GLU A 53 -8.24 2.85 7.76
C GLU A 53 -8.26 3.92 8.86
N ASN A 54 -7.59 3.68 9.98
CA ASN A 54 -7.45 4.70 11.03
C ASN A 54 -6.66 5.92 10.56
N VAL A 55 -5.57 5.74 9.80
CA VAL A 55 -4.81 6.87 9.21
C VAL A 55 -5.66 7.65 8.21
N VAL A 56 -6.37 6.96 7.31
CA VAL A 56 -7.29 7.56 6.34
C VAL A 56 -8.37 8.35 7.07
N ASN A 57 -9.00 7.79 8.10
CA ASN A 57 -10.13 8.43 8.77
C ASN A 57 -9.72 9.58 9.69
N ASN A 58 -8.67 9.40 10.48
CA ASN A 58 -8.34 10.31 11.57
C ASN A 58 -7.30 11.36 11.20
N MET A 59 -6.46 11.09 10.19
CA MET A 59 -5.40 12.00 9.76
C MET A 59 -5.71 12.61 8.40
N VAL A 60 -5.59 11.82 7.33
CA VAL A 60 -5.60 12.35 5.96
C VAL A 60 -6.99 12.81 5.56
N GLY A 61 -8.00 11.97 5.76
CA GLY A 61 -9.40 12.27 5.47
C GLY A 61 -9.95 13.38 6.35
N ARG A 62 -9.51 13.52 7.61
CA ARG A 62 -9.85 14.69 8.44
C ARG A 62 -9.29 15.98 7.84
N VAL A 63 -8.01 16.00 7.44
CA VAL A 63 -7.38 17.18 6.83
C VAL A 63 -8.07 17.57 5.53
N LEU A 64 -8.34 16.61 4.65
CA LEU A 64 -8.95 16.89 3.35
C LEU A 64 -10.42 17.30 3.46
N ARG A 65 -11.20 16.72 4.39
CA ARG A 65 -12.57 17.15 4.67
C ARG A 65 -12.62 18.58 5.22
N ASN A 66 -11.75 18.91 6.18
CA ASN A 66 -11.68 20.26 6.74
C ASN A 66 -11.31 21.33 5.70
N ARG A 67 -10.67 20.93 4.60
CA ARG A 67 -10.32 21.81 3.47
C ARG A 67 -11.34 21.80 2.34
N GLY A 68 -12.45 21.07 2.48
CA GLY A 68 -13.48 20.94 1.43
C GLY A 68 -13.00 20.24 0.17
N VAL A 69 -11.92 19.45 0.24
CA VAL A 69 -11.37 18.72 -0.92
C VAL A 69 -12.12 17.41 -1.14
N VAL A 70 -12.50 16.74 -0.06
CA VAL A 70 -13.26 15.49 -0.10
C VAL A 70 -14.44 15.55 0.87
N GLU A 71 -15.46 14.76 0.58
CA GLU A 71 -16.55 14.43 1.51
C GLU A 71 -16.45 12.95 1.92
N LYS A 72 -17.05 12.59 3.07
CA LYS A 72 -17.17 11.18 3.52
C LYS A 72 -18.65 10.86 3.76
N LYS A 73 -19.18 9.87 3.05
CA LYS A 73 -20.53 9.30 3.22
C LYS A 73 -20.42 7.85 3.70
N LYS A 74 -20.72 7.60 4.98
CA LYS A 74 -20.42 6.31 5.64
C LYS A 74 -18.95 5.95 5.38
N GLU A 75 -18.62 4.77 4.86
CA GLU A 75 -17.22 4.36 4.60
C GLU A 75 -16.69 4.75 3.22
N VAL A 76 -17.33 5.69 2.52
CA VAL A 76 -16.92 6.10 1.17
C VAL A 76 -16.45 7.55 1.18
N TYR A 77 -15.27 7.81 0.62
CA TYR A 77 -14.79 9.16 0.32
C TYR A 77 -15.10 9.54 -1.12
N GLU A 78 -15.51 10.78 -1.33
CA GLU A 78 -15.77 11.37 -2.64
C GLU A 78 -14.95 12.65 -2.78
N LEU A 79 -14.29 12.84 -3.93
CA LEU A 79 -13.65 14.13 -4.24
C LEU A 79 -14.75 15.13 -4.58
N VAL A 80 -14.73 16.30 -3.94
CA VAL A 80 -15.70 17.37 -4.21
C VAL A 80 -15.56 17.83 -5.66
N ASP A 81 -16.70 18.00 -6.34
CA ASP A 81 -16.78 18.49 -7.72
C ASP A 81 -16.02 17.64 -8.76
N TYR A 82 -15.80 16.34 -8.50
CA TYR A 82 -15.09 15.45 -9.41
C TYR A 82 -15.67 15.44 -10.84
N ASP A 83 -17.00 15.50 -10.95
CA ASP A 83 -17.71 15.48 -12.24
C ASP A 83 -17.52 16.79 -13.04
N LEU A 84 -17.05 17.87 -12.41
CA LEU A 84 -16.71 19.12 -13.08
C LEU A 84 -15.28 19.11 -13.66
N LEU A 85 -14.47 18.11 -13.32
CA LEU A 85 -13.11 17.98 -13.85
C LEU A 85 -13.12 17.29 -15.22
N THR A 86 -12.51 17.93 -16.22
CA THR A 86 -12.22 17.30 -17.51
C THR A 86 -11.10 16.27 -17.37
N ASP A 87 -11.01 15.31 -18.30
CA ASP A 87 -9.99 14.27 -18.26
C ASP A 87 -8.56 14.86 -18.29
N ASP A 88 -8.34 15.92 -19.08
CA ASP A 88 -7.05 16.63 -19.12
C ASP A 88 -6.68 17.23 -17.75
N VAL A 89 -7.64 17.84 -17.06
CA VAL A 89 -7.40 18.41 -15.72
C VAL A 89 -7.15 17.31 -14.69
N ARG A 90 -7.88 16.20 -14.77
CA ARG A 90 -7.65 15.02 -13.90
C ARG A 90 -6.23 14.49 -14.09
N GLN A 91 -5.79 14.36 -15.34
CA GLN A 91 -4.43 13.90 -15.65
C GLN A 91 -3.36 14.84 -15.10
N LEU A 92 -3.53 16.16 -15.24
CA LEU A 92 -2.62 17.14 -14.64
C LEU A 92 -2.56 17.05 -13.10
N ILE A 93 -3.69 16.80 -12.45
CA ILE A 93 -3.74 16.60 -10.99
C ILE A 93 -3.00 15.31 -10.59
N VAL A 94 -3.18 14.22 -11.33
CA VAL A 94 -2.47 12.95 -11.09
C VAL A 94 -0.96 13.15 -11.24
N GLU A 95 -0.52 13.81 -12.30
CA GLU A 95 0.91 14.12 -12.51
C GLU A 95 1.49 14.98 -11.38
N GLU A 96 0.73 15.95 -10.86
CA GLU A 96 1.15 16.73 -9.71
C GLU A 96 1.22 15.91 -8.42
N CYS A 97 0.28 14.98 -8.20
CA CYS A 97 0.33 14.03 -7.10
C CYS A 97 1.58 13.14 -7.19
N ASP A 98 1.85 12.55 -8.36
CA ASP A 98 3.02 11.72 -8.61
C ASP A 98 4.32 12.50 -8.37
N ARG A 99 4.40 13.74 -8.87
CA ARG A 99 5.55 14.63 -8.62
C ARG A 99 5.79 14.84 -7.13
N LYS A 100 4.73 15.06 -6.33
CA LYS A 100 4.86 15.25 -4.88
C LYS A 100 5.27 13.97 -4.15
N ILE A 101 4.73 12.83 -4.57
CA ILE A 101 5.10 11.51 -4.03
C ILE A 101 6.58 11.24 -4.31
N ASP A 102 7.00 11.40 -5.57
CA ASP A 102 8.38 11.19 -5.99
C ASP A 102 9.35 12.12 -5.27
N ALA A 103 9.03 13.41 -5.15
CA ALA A 103 9.86 14.36 -4.42
C ALA A 103 10.02 13.96 -2.94
N PHE A 104 8.94 13.47 -2.31
CA PHE A 104 9.00 12.97 -0.94
C PHE A 104 9.86 11.71 -0.81
N ILE A 105 9.69 10.75 -1.74
CA ILE A 105 10.48 9.52 -1.79
C ILE A 105 11.96 9.84 -2.04
N GLN A 106 12.29 10.74 -2.95
CA GLN A 106 13.67 11.14 -3.24
C GLN A 106 14.31 11.85 -2.07
N LYS A 107 13.61 12.80 -1.43
CA LYS A 107 14.10 13.49 -0.22
C LYS A 107 14.39 12.49 0.90
N ARG A 108 13.52 11.52 1.12
CA ARG A 108 13.77 10.44 2.08
C ARG A 108 14.85 9.48 1.62
N GLY A 109 14.91 9.15 0.33
CA GLY A 109 15.92 8.32 -0.30
C GLY A 109 17.33 8.89 -0.09
N LEU A 110 17.51 10.20 -0.30
CA LEU A 110 18.76 10.93 -0.03
C LEU A 110 19.15 10.90 1.45
N ASN A 111 18.20 11.15 2.36
CA ASN A 111 18.44 11.04 3.82
C ASN A 111 18.68 9.59 4.28
N VAL A 112 18.19 8.61 3.51
CA VAL A 112 18.34 7.18 3.75
C VAL A 112 19.75 6.68 3.40
N TRP A 113 20.43 7.28 2.43
CA TRP A 113 21.79 6.88 2.06
C TRP A 113 22.84 7.33 3.09
N GLU A 114 22.54 8.34 3.92
CA GLU A 114 23.44 8.77 5.00
C GLU A 114 23.39 7.85 6.23
N HIS A 115 22.31 7.05 6.41
CA HIS A 115 22.11 6.24 7.61
C HIS A 115 21.30 4.96 7.36
N ARG A 116 21.82 3.97 6.62
CA ARG A 116 21.19 2.64 6.60
C ARG A 116 22.03 1.52 7.20
N GLY A 117 21.60 1.09 8.39
CA GLY A 117 21.20 -0.32 8.62
C GLY A 117 19.79 -0.60 8.02
N PRO A 118 19.37 -1.88 7.90
CA PRO A 118 18.37 -2.31 6.93
C PRO A 118 16.94 -1.89 7.29
N LEU A 119 16.24 -1.30 6.29
CA LEU A 119 14.81 -1.30 5.89
C LEU A 119 13.67 -1.61 6.89
N GLN A 120 13.90 -1.70 8.19
CA GLN A 120 12.90 -1.86 9.25
C GLN A 120 12.34 -0.50 9.69
N THR A 121 13.15 0.57 9.54
CA THR A 121 12.90 1.86 10.16
C THR A 121 11.77 2.70 9.53
N ILE A 122 11.33 2.40 8.30
CA ILE A 122 10.32 3.24 7.62
C ILE A 122 8.90 2.96 8.13
N LEU A 123 8.60 1.72 8.53
CA LEU A 123 7.32 1.40 9.15
C LEU A 123 7.29 1.87 10.60
N ASP A 124 8.41 1.78 11.34
CA ASP A 124 8.45 2.20 12.75
C ASP A 124 8.37 3.73 12.94
N GLN A 125 8.85 4.54 11.99
CA GLN A 125 8.83 6.00 12.09
C GLN A 125 7.50 6.67 11.69
N LEU A 126 6.54 5.90 11.18
CA LEU A 126 5.20 6.41 10.88
C LEU A 126 4.17 6.02 11.97
N PHE A 127 4.60 5.26 12.98
CA PHE A 127 3.71 4.63 13.97
C PHE A 127 4.11 4.91 15.42
N PHE A 128 5.07 5.81 15.66
CA PHE A 128 5.30 6.50 16.94
C PHE A 128 5.61 7.98 16.69
#